data_AF-A0A535CFQ1-F1
#
_entry.id   AF-A0A535CFQ1-F1
#
_cell.length_a   1.000
_cell.length_b   1.000
_cell.length_c   1.000
_cell.angle_alpha   90.00
_cell.angle_beta   90.00
_cell.angle_gamma   90.00
#
_symmetry.space_group_name_H-M   'P 1'
#
loop_
_entity.id
_entity.type
_entity.pdbx_description
1 polymer ?
#
loop_
_entity_poly.entity_id
_entity_poly.type
_entity_poly.pdbx_seq_one_letter_code
_entity_poly.pdbx_strand_id
1 'polypeptide(L)'
;MGAGPYTRGENADHRPFSAAIAIGAFAGGQALVAGIAEWRSDREAARRRIEQQEERQQQRRGDVYVDLLDFAEVLRAFVERTESRFSGRPGLPGPPPTPSDADQRRLLARTQAFGSQPVREGLEKIRHSEMEFDLRVTLKRKLTATLPDPTAEEVQAASEAVNQARDECRAVHESLIAIVRAELGN
;
A
#
# COMPACT_ATOMS: atom_id res chain seq x y z
N MET A 1 60.23 -47.97 -22.46
CA MET A 1 60.43 -48.83 -21.29
C MET A 1 60.48 -47.92 -20.07
N GLY A 2 59.49 -48.03 -19.19
CA GLY A 2 59.39 -47.25 -17.96
C GLY A 2 59.76 -48.12 -16.75
N ALA A 3 60.43 -47.49 -15.78
CA ALA A 3 60.57 -47.91 -14.39
C ALA A 3 60.96 -46.66 -13.58
N GLY A 4 60.23 -46.35 -12.49
CA GLY A 4 60.62 -45.34 -11.48
C GLY A 4 61.64 -45.93 -10.49
N PRO A 5 61.71 -45.50 -9.20
CA PRO A 5 61.25 -44.26 -8.54
C PRO A 5 62.24 -43.72 -7.44
N TYR A 6 61.81 -42.65 -6.72
CA TYR A 6 62.24 -42.13 -5.38
C TYR A 6 63.67 -41.59 -5.10
N THR A 7 63.73 -40.33 -4.65
CA THR A 7 64.23 -39.86 -3.31
C THR A 7 63.82 -38.37 -3.17
N ARG A 8 62.91 -38.00 -2.26
CA ARG A 8 63.06 -37.55 -0.86
C ARG A 8 64.13 -36.46 -0.64
N GLY A 9 63.65 -35.26 -0.29
CA GLY A 9 64.43 -34.17 0.29
C GLY A 9 63.53 -33.27 1.13
N GLU A 10 63.55 -33.49 2.45
CA GLU A 10 63.04 -32.59 3.49
C GLU A 10 63.94 -31.35 3.61
N ASN A 11 63.36 -30.16 3.74
CA ASN A 11 63.43 -29.38 4.98
C ASN A 11 62.74 -28.02 4.84
N ALA A 12 61.91 -27.73 5.85
CA ALA A 12 61.33 -26.44 6.14
C ALA A 12 62.42 -25.42 6.50
N ASP A 13 62.23 -24.14 6.19
CA ASP A 13 62.18 -23.13 7.25
C ASP A 13 61.80 -21.74 6.76
N HIS A 14 61.12 -21.05 7.67
CA HIS A 14 60.57 -19.70 7.62
C HIS A 14 61.44 -18.63 6.92
N ARG A 15 60.77 -17.70 6.23
CA ARG A 15 60.86 -16.26 6.52
C ARG A 15 59.72 -15.45 5.87
N PRO A 16 59.09 -14.52 6.61
CA PRO A 16 58.10 -13.60 6.06
C PRO A 16 58.78 -12.65 5.05
N PHE A 17 58.05 -12.27 4.01
CA PHE A 17 58.39 -11.07 3.23
C PHE A 17 58.27 -9.87 4.18
N SER A 18 59.38 -9.52 4.84
CA SER A 18 59.58 -8.24 5.48
C SER A 18 59.70 -7.18 4.38
N ALA A 19 58.56 -6.76 3.82
CA ALA A 19 58.48 -5.46 3.17
C ALA A 19 58.57 -4.43 4.29
N ALA A 20 59.78 -3.88 4.46
CA ALA A 20 60.03 -2.79 5.37
C ALA A 20 59.07 -1.63 5.03
N ILE A 21 58.06 -1.43 5.88
CA ILE A 21 57.31 -0.17 5.92
C ILE A 21 58.29 0.85 6.48
N ALA A 22 59.00 1.53 5.60
CA ALA A 22 59.68 2.77 5.92
C ALA A 22 58.58 3.77 6.31
N ILE A 23 58.39 3.97 7.61
CA ILE A 23 57.53 5.00 8.16
C ILE A 23 58.21 6.34 7.87
N GLY A 24 57.94 6.87 6.67
CA GLY A 24 58.08 8.28 6.37
C GLY A 24 57.00 9.06 7.12
N ALA A 25 57.26 9.34 8.40
CA ALA A 25 56.44 10.21 9.21
C ALA A 25 56.59 11.66 8.71
N PHE A 26 55.72 12.09 7.77
CA PHE A 26 55.13 13.46 7.73
C PHE A 26 54.13 13.66 6.58
N ALA A 27 54.07 12.80 5.57
CA ALA A 27 53.15 12.96 4.43
C ALA A 27 51.83 12.15 4.55
N GLY A 28 51.79 11.10 5.39
CA GLY A 28 50.65 10.18 5.49
C GLY A 28 49.46 10.69 6.33
N GLY A 29 49.67 11.68 7.20
CA GLY A 29 48.62 12.20 8.09
C GLY A 29 47.51 12.92 7.32
N GLN A 30 47.86 13.72 6.31
CA GLN A 30 46.85 14.42 5.51
C GLN A 30 46.09 13.48 4.57
N ALA A 31 46.74 12.48 3.98
CA ALA A 31 46.06 11.49 3.12
C ALA A 31 45.10 10.59 3.92
N LEU A 32 45.48 10.19 5.14
CA LEU A 32 44.65 9.36 6.00
C LEU A 32 43.49 10.16 6.62
N VAL A 33 43.71 11.42 6.99
CA VAL A 33 42.65 12.33 7.46
C VAL A 33 41.70 12.72 6.31
N ALA A 34 42.21 12.95 5.10
CA ALA A 34 41.39 13.20 3.92
C ALA A 34 40.53 11.98 3.55
N GLY A 35 41.09 10.77 3.57
CA GLY A 35 40.34 9.53 3.32
C GLY A 35 39.26 9.25 4.38
N ILE A 36 39.51 9.59 5.66
CA ILE A 36 38.50 9.49 6.71
C ILE A 36 37.41 10.57 6.56
N ALA A 37 37.79 11.79 6.17
CA ALA A 37 36.85 12.88 5.92
C ALA A 37 35.95 12.60 4.72
N GLU A 38 36.50 12.06 3.64
CA GLU A 38 35.78 11.66 2.43
C GLU A 38 34.84 10.47 2.71
N TRP A 39 35.30 9.47 3.46
CA TRP A 39 34.44 8.34 3.90
C TRP A 39 33.30 8.77 4.84
N ARG A 40 33.54 9.74 5.73
CA ARG A 40 32.48 10.31 6.59
C ARG A 40 31.50 11.16 5.79
N SER A 41 32.01 11.99 4.86
CA SER A 41 31.20 12.78 3.94
C SER A 41 30.30 11.90 3.07
N ASP A 42 30.81 10.79 2.52
CA ASP A 42 30.02 9.84 1.74
C ASP A 42 28.95 9.14 2.57
N ARG A 43 29.26 8.81 3.84
CA ARG A 43 28.27 8.26 4.78
C ARG A 43 27.20 9.27 5.16
N GLU A 44 27.56 10.53 5.37
CA GLU A 44 26.61 11.60 5.67
C GLU A 44 25.75 11.92 4.45
N ALA A 45 26.33 11.96 3.25
CA ALA A 45 25.59 12.13 2.00
C ALA A 45 24.64 10.96 1.74
N ALA A 46 25.07 9.71 2.01
CA ALA A 46 24.20 8.54 1.93
C ALA A 46 23.06 8.60 2.95
N ARG A 47 23.33 8.97 4.21
CA ARG A 47 22.29 9.17 5.23
C ARG A 47 21.29 10.24 4.83
N ARG A 48 21.75 11.40 4.37
CA ARG A 48 20.87 12.48 3.86
C ARG A 48 20.00 12.02 2.70
N ARG A 49 20.53 11.19 1.79
CA ARG A 49 19.74 10.62 0.69
C ARG A 49 18.65 9.67 1.19
N ILE A 50 18.95 8.86 2.22
CA ILE A 50 17.98 7.96 2.85
C ILE A 50 16.90 8.77 3.57
N GLU A 51 17.28 9.73 4.41
CA GLU A 51 16.35 10.62 5.12
C GLU A 51 15.43 11.36 4.13
N GLN A 52 15.99 11.93 3.05
CA GLN A 52 15.19 12.58 2.00
C GLN A 52 14.29 11.60 1.23
N GLN A 53 14.66 10.33 1.12
CA GLN A 53 13.81 9.30 0.49
C GLN A 53 12.68 8.92 1.44
N GLU A 54 12.96 8.79 2.74
CA GLU A 54 11.98 8.49 3.79
C GLU A 54 10.96 9.64 3.94
N GLU A 55 11.39 10.89 3.98
CA GLU A 55 10.51 12.07 3.99
C GLU A 55 9.57 12.08 2.79
N ARG A 56 10.11 11.85 1.59
CA ARG A 56 9.31 11.79 0.35
C ARG A 56 8.33 10.61 0.37
N GLN A 57 8.71 9.48 0.95
CA GLN A 57 7.80 8.34 1.09
C GLN A 57 6.68 8.60 2.11
N GLN A 58 7.00 9.23 3.24
CA GLN A 58 6.02 9.60 4.26
C GLN A 58 5.03 10.63 3.71
N GLN A 59 5.52 11.66 2.99
CA GLN A 59 4.65 12.64 2.36
C GLN A 59 3.70 11.99 1.34
N ARG A 60 4.23 11.14 0.45
CA ARG A 60 3.41 10.40 -0.53
C ARG A 60 2.39 9.48 0.13
N ARG A 61 2.73 8.85 1.25
CA ARG A 61 1.80 8.02 2.02
C ARG A 61 0.69 8.87 2.63
N GLY A 62 1.02 10.03 3.20
CA GLY A 62 0.04 11.00 3.70
C GLY A 62 -0.94 11.44 2.62
N ASP A 63 -0.44 11.82 1.44
CA ASP A 63 -1.29 12.22 0.31
C ASP A 63 -2.24 11.10 -0.11
N VAL A 64 -1.74 9.85 -0.20
CA VAL A 64 -2.57 8.69 -0.53
C VAL A 64 -3.66 8.44 0.50
N TYR A 65 -3.38 8.71 1.77
CA TYR A 65 -4.33 8.50 2.86
C TYR A 65 -5.43 9.53 2.87
N VAL A 66 -5.11 10.79 2.58
CA VAL A 66 -6.12 11.84 2.37
C VAL A 66 -7.00 11.47 1.17
N ASP A 67 -6.41 11.10 0.04
CA ASP A 67 -7.16 10.68 -1.16
C ASP A 67 -8.08 9.46 -0.87
N LEU A 68 -7.63 8.53 -0.01
CA LEU A 68 -8.45 7.38 0.41
C LEU A 68 -9.62 7.78 1.31
N LEU A 69 -9.46 8.77 2.18
CA LEU A 69 -10.55 9.28 3.01
C LEU A 69 -11.64 9.93 2.15
N ASP A 70 -11.23 10.82 1.23
CA ASP A 70 -12.16 11.46 0.29
C ASP A 70 -12.90 10.41 -0.55
N PHE A 71 -12.17 9.42 -1.07
CA PHE A 71 -12.75 8.32 -1.83
C PHE A 71 -13.77 7.52 -1.01
N ALA A 72 -13.43 7.15 0.23
CA ALA A 72 -14.33 6.42 1.12
C ALA A 72 -15.59 7.23 1.48
N GLU A 73 -15.49 8.55 1.64
CA GLU A 73 -16.65 9.41 1.91
C GLU A 73 -17.60 9.48 0.71
N VAL A 74 -17.08 9.62 -0.52
CA VAL A 74 -17.91 9.64 -1.72
C VAL A 74 -18.64 8.31 -1.91
N LEU A 75 -17.95 7.19 -1.72
CA LEU A 75 -18.53 5.86 -1.87
C LEU A 75 -19.55 5.54 -0.78
N ARG A 76 -19.27 5.91 0.48
CA ARG A 76 -20.26 5.83 1.56
C ARG A 76 -21.52 6.61 1.19
N ALA A 77 -21.37 7.84 0.72
CA ALA A 77 -22.50 8.67 0.32
C ALA A 77 -23.28 8.07 -0.87
N PHE A 78 -22.59 7.42 -1.81
CA PHE A 78 -23.21 6.67 -2.90
C PHE A 78 -24.05 5.49 -2.38
N VAL A 79 -23.46 4.63 -1.54
CA VAL A 79 -24.10 3.44 -0.97
C VAL A 79 -25.30 3.81 -0.08
N GLU A 80 -25.18 4.86 0.72
CA GLU A 80 -26.26 5.32 1.61
C GLU A 80 -27.47 5.90 0.86
N ARG A 81 -27.24 6.53 -0.30
CA ARG A 81 -28.29 7.17 -1.09
C ARG A 81 -28.87 6.25 -2.17
N THR A 82 -28.13 5.23 -2.58
CA THR A 82 -28.60 4.23 -3.55
C THR A 82 -29.68 3.34 -2.94
N GLU A 83 -30.84 3.25 -3.62
CA GLU A 83 -32.00 2.47 -3.16
C GLU A 83 -32.39 2.78 -1.70
N SER A 84 -32.15 4.02 -1.26
CA SER A 84 -32.49 4.45 0.10
C SER A 84 -33.99 4.25 0.33
N ARG A 85 -34.39 3.99 1.57
CA ARG A 85 -35.81 4.04 2.00
C ARG A 85 -36.50 5.37 1.68
N PHE A 86 -35.73 6.40 1.36
CA PHE A 86 -36.20 7.71 0.94
C PHE A 86 -36.00 8.00 -0.57
N SER A 87 -35.43 7.06 -1.33
CA SER A 87 -35.27 7.19 -2.77
C SER A 87 -36.64 7.40 -3.43
N GLY A 88 -36.75 8.44 -4.27
CA GLY A 88 -38.02 8.83 -4.90
C GLY A 88 -38.87 9.85 -4.13
N ARG A 89 -38.49 10.29 -2.92
CA ARG A 89 -39.15 11.46 -2.31
C ARG A 89 -38.74 12.74 -3.04
N PRO A 90 -39.71 13.59 -3.45
CA PRO A 90 -39.40 14.88 -4.07
C PRO A 90 -38.48 15.71 -3.16
N GLY A 91 -37.38 16.22 -3.73
CA GLY A 91 -36.45 17.12 -3.03
C GLY A 91 -35.27 16.46 -2.32
N LEU A 92 -35.14 15.13 -2.33
CA LEU A 92 -33.92 14.47 -1.83
C LEU A 92 -32.86 14.35 -2.93
N PRO A 93 -31.60 14.70 -2.65
CA PRO A 93 -30.53 14.54 -3.62
C PRO A 93 -30.31 13.06 -3.91
N GLY A 94 -30.15 12.73 -5.19
CA GLY A 94 -29.74 11.40 -5.63
C GLY A 94 -28.35 11.02 -5.11
N PRO A 95 -27.92 9.77 -5.35
CA PRO A 95 -26.55 9.38 -5.05
C PRO A 95 -25.56 10.31 -5.78
N PRO A 96 -24.45 10.72 -5.14
CA PRO A 96 -23.39 11.46 -5.83
C PRO A 96 -22.82 10.62 -6.98
N PRO A 97 -22.20 11.25 -7.99
CA PRO A 97 -21.45 10.51 -9.00
C PRO A 97 -20.33 9.71 -8.33
N THR A 98 -20.15 8.46 -8.76
CA THR A 98 -18.98 7.68 -8.35
C THR A 98 -17.70 8.28 -8.96
N PRO A 99 -16.55 8.14 -8.29
CA PRO A 99 -15.26 8.57 -8.85
C PRO A 99 -14.99 7.84 -10.17
N SER A 100 -14.30 8.50 -11.11
CA SER A 100 -14.05 7.91 -12.43
C SER A 100 -13.19 6.64 -12.35
N ASP A 101 -13.39 5.68 -13.25
CA ASP A 101 -12.56 4.46 -13.33
C ASP A 101 -11.06 4.75 -13.45
N ALA A 102 -10.70 5.89 -14.05
CA ALA A 102 -9.31 6.32 -14.15
C ALA A 102 -8.76 6.76 -12.79
N ASP A 103 -9.54 7.52 -12.01
CA ASP A 103 -9.15 8.00 -10.68
C ASP A 103 -9.10 6.84 -9.69
N GLN A 104 -10.07 5.92 -9.74
CA GLN A 104 -10.07 4.69 -8.96
C GLN A 104 -8.81 3.86 -9.21
N ARG A 105 -8.45 3.64 -10.48
CA ARG A 105 -7.24 2.88 -10.84
C ARG A 105 -5.96 3.57 -10.37
N ARG A 106 -5.88 4.90 -10.47
CA ARG A 106 -4.73 5.67 -9.97
C ARG A 106 -4.60 5.57 -8.45
N LEU A 107 -5.72 5.70 -7.72
CA LEU A 107 -5.74 5.60 -6.28
C LEU A 107 -5.31 4.19 -5.84
N LEU A 108 -5.88 3.14 -6.44
CA LEU A 108 -5.50 1.75 -6.20
C LEU A 108 -4.00 1.53 -6.40
N ALA A 109 -3.45 1.99 -7.53
CA ALA A 109 -2.02 1.84 -7.81
C ALA A 109 -1.15 2.56 -6.77
N ARG A 110 -1.55 3.76 -6.34
CA ARG A 110 -0.83 4.51 -5.31
C ARG A 110 -0.94 3.87 -3.92
N THR A 111 -2.10 3.34 -3.56
CA THR A 111 -2.28 2.61 -2.30
C THR A 111 -1.47 1.31 -2.28
N GLN A 112 -1.36 0.61 -3.41
CA GLN A 112 -0.48 -0.56 -3.52
C GLN A 112 1.00 -0.19 -3.42
N ALA A 113 1.41 0.99 -3.92
CA ALA A 113 2.79 1.45 -3.86
C ALA A 113 3.20 2.00 -2.48
N PHE A 114 2.33 2.78 -1.84
CA PHE A 114 2.68 3.59 -0.66
C PHE A 114 1.84 3.29 0.59
N GLY A 115 0.71 2.60 0.45
CA GLY A 115 -0.14 2.26 1.59
C GLY A 115 0.46 1.17 2.46
N SER A 116 0.13 1.17 3.73
CA SER A 116 0.45 0.08 4.66
C SER A 116 -0.35 -1.18 4.32
N GLN A 117 0.07 -2.32 4.88
CA GLN A 117 -0.64 -3.58 4.71
C GLN A 117 -2.11 -3.52 5.19
N PRO A 118 -2.42 -2.97 6.40
CA PRO A 118 -3.81 -2.83 6.84
C PRO A 118 -4.67 -1.98 5.91
N VAL A 119 -4.12 -0.89 5.35
CA VAL A 119 -4.85 -0.01 4.42
C VAL A 119 -5.13 -0.73 3.11
N ARG A 120 -4.18 -1.51 2.57
CA ARG A 120 -4.39 -2.31 1.35
C ARG A 120 -5.47 -3.36 1.57
N GLU A 121 -5.44 -4.08 2.69
CA GLU A 121 -6.45 -5.09 3.03
C GLU A 121 -7.84 -4.47 3.24
N GLY A 122 -7.90 -3.30 3.89
CA GLY A 122 -9.14 -2.56 4.06
C GLY A 122 -9.72 -2.10 2.72
N LEU A 123 -8.88 -1.64 1.79
CA LEU A 123 -9.31 -1.24 0.45
C LEU A 123 -9.87 -2.40 -0.36
N GLU A 124 -9.23 -3.59 -0.31
CA GLU A 124 -9.77 -4.79 -0.97
C GLU A 124 -11.12 -5.21 -0.37
N LYS A 125 -11.29 -5.10 0.96
CA LYS A 125 -12.58 -5.34 1.62
C LYS A 125 -13.66 -4.37 1.15
N ILE A 126 -13.35 -3.08 1.00
CA ILE A 126 -14.30 -2.09 0.46
C ILE A 126 -14.75 -2.52 -0.93
N ARG A 127 -13.81 -2.80 -1.83
CA ARG A 127 -14.13 -3.21 -3.21
C ARG A 127 -15.02 -4.45 -3.27
N HIS A 128 -14.75 -5.43 -2.41
CA HIS A 128 -15.59 -6.62 -2.32
C HIS A 128 -17.00 -6.29 -1.85
N SER A 129 -17.12 -5.52 -0.76
CA SER A 129 -18.42 -5.12 -0.21
C SER A 129 -19.25 -4.29 -1.20
N GLU A 130 -18.62 -3.40 -1.97
CA GLU A 130 -19.28 -2.59 -3.00
C GLU A 130 -19.80 -3.43 -4.16
N MET A 131 -18.98 -4.38 -4.63
CA MET A 131 -19.40 -5.31 -5.67
C MET A 131 -20.59 -6.16 -5.21
N GLU A 132 -20.61 -6.59 -3.95
CA GLU A 132 -21.76 -7.29 -3.39
C GLU A 132 -22.99 -6.39 -3.30
N PHE A 133 -22.85 -5.15 -2.82
CA PHE A 133 -23.95 -4.19 -2.77
C PHE A 133 -24.55 -3.92 -4.16
N ASP A 134 -23.72 -3.64 -5.17
CA ASP A 134 -24.17 -3.41 -6.54
C ASP A 134 -24.88 -4.65 -7.13
N LEU A 135 -24.36 -5.84 -6.83
CA LEU A 135 -25.02 -7.09 -7.20
C LEU A 135 -26.41 -7.21 -6.56
N ARG A 136 -26.56 -6.93 -5.25
CA ARG A 136 -27.87 -6.98 -4.57
C ARG A 136 -28.84 -5.96 -5.16
N VAL A 137 -28.39 -4.75 -5.44
CA VAL A 137 -29.20 -3.70 -6.10
C VAL A 137 -29.63 -4.15 -7.49
N THR A 138 -28.71 -4.70 -8.28
CA THR A 138 -29.00 -5.21 -9.62
C THR A 138 -30.00 -6.36 -9.60
N LEU A 139 -29.85 -7.31 -8.67
CA LEU A 139 -30.78 -8.43 -8.51
C LEU A 139 -32.17 -7.95 -8.12
N LYS A 140 -32.30 -7.01 -7.16
CA LYS A 140 -33.58 -6.40 -6.79
C LYS A 140 -34.24 -5.71 -7.99
N ARG A 141 -33.49 -4.89 -8.74
CA ARG A 141 -34.02 -4.21 -9.94
C ARG A 141 -34.47 -5.20 -11.01
N LYS A 142 -33.70 -6.26 -11.24
CA LYS A 142 -34.08 -7.33 -12.18
C LYS A 142 -35.34 -8.04 -11.72
N LEU A 143 -35.46 -8.40 -10.44
CA LEU A 143 -36.65 -9.02 -9.87
C LEU A 143 -37.89 -8.16 -10.17
N THR A 144 -37.83 -6.85 -9.89
CA THR A 144 -38.95 -5.93 -10.13
C THR A 144 -39.22 -5.64 -11.61
N ALA A 145 -38.24 -5.79 -12.49
CA ALA A 145 -38.37 -5.43 -13.91
C ALA A 145 -38.70 -6.62 -14.81
N THR A 146 -38.34 -7.85 -14.42
CA THR A 146 -38.46 -9.05 -15.27
C THR A 146 -39.55 -10.01 -14.83
N LEU A 147 -39.93 -10.02 -13.55
CA LEU A 147 -41.06 -10.81 -13.08
C LEU A 147 -42.34 -9.98 -13.26
N PRO A 148 -43.38 -10.54 -13.93
CA PRO A 148 -44.61 -9.80 -14.19
C PRO A 148 -45.39 -9.46 -12.91
N ASP A 149 -45.27 -10.27 -11.85
CA ASP A 149 -45.86 -10.03 -10.53
C ASP A 149 -45.01 -10.70 -9.43
N PRO A 150 -43.87 -10.10 -9.01
CA PRO A 150 -43.11 -10.63 -7.89
C PRO A 150 -43.93 -10.55 -6.61
N THR A 151 -43.85 -11.59 -5.78
CA THR A 151 -44.58 -11.62 -4.51
C THR A 151 -44.04 -10.56 -3.54
N ALA A 152 -44.89 -10.12 -2.62
CA ALA A 152 -44.48 -9.17 -1.58
C ALA A 152 -43.31 -9.72 -0.74
N GLU A 153 -43.26 -11.03 -0.50
CA GLU A 153 -42.18 -11.70 0.23
C GLU A 153 -40.85 -11.66 -0.54
N GLU A 154 -40.85 -11.89 -1.86
CA GLU A 154 -39.65 -11.81 -2.70
C GLU A 154 -39.08 -10.39 -2.77
N VAL A 155 -39.95 -9.38 -2.90
CA VAL A 155 -39.55 -7.97 -2.90
C VAL A 155 -39.00 -7.56 -1.54
N GLN A 156 -39.61 -8.04 -0.44
CA GLN A 156 -39.15 -7.79 0.92
C GLN A 156 -37.77 -8.42 1.16
N ALA A 157 -37.58 -9.70 0.82
CA ALA A 157 -36.31 -10.40 0.97
C ALA A 157 -35.19 -9.73 0.14
N ALA A 158 -35.48 -9.32 -1.09
CA ALA A 158 -34.51 -8.59 -1.92
C ALA A 158 -34.16 -7.22 -1.32
N SER A 159 -35.14 -6.52 -0.72
CA SER A 159 -34.91 -5.24 -0.05
C SER A 159 -34.09 -5.40 1.23
N GLU A 160 -34.33 -6.45 2.00
CA GLU A 160 -33.54 -6.80 3.19
C GLU A 160 -32.09 -7.13 2.81
N ALA A 161 -31.87 -7.90 1.74
CA ALA A 161 -30.52 -8.20 1.25
C ALA A 161 -29.75 -6.94 0.82
N VAL A 162 -30.42 -5.97 0.17
CA VAL A 162 -29.80 -4.66 -0.15
C VAL A 162 -29.47 -3.88 1.12
N ASN A 163 -30.35 -3.89 2.11
CA ASN A 163 -30.11 -3.19 3.37
C ASN A 163 -28.95 -3.82 4.15
N GLN A 164 -28.87 -5.14 4.21
CA GLN A 164 -27.77 -5.85 4.84
C GLN A 164 -26.43 -5.52 4.16
N ALA A 165 -26.36 -5.63 2.83
CA ALA A 165 -25.15 -5.30 2.08
C ALA A 165 -24.75 -3.81 2.26
N ARG A 166 -25.72 -2.91 2.42
CA ARG A 166 -25.47 -1.49 2.72
C ARG A 166 -24.81 -1.32 4.09
N ASP A 167 -25.33 -1.98 5.12
CA ASP A 167 -24.80 -1.87 6.48
C ASP A 167 -23.41 -2.51 6.58
N GLU A 168 -23.18 -3.63 5.89
CA GLU A 168 -21.85 -4.25 5.74
C GLU A 168 -20.87 -3.30 5.04
N CYS A 169 -21.26 -2.69 3.92
CA CYS A 169 -20.46 -1.65 3.26
C CYS A 169 -20.12 -0.51 4.23
N ARG A 170 -21.11 0.01 4.98
CA ARG A 170 -20.87 1.10 5.95
C ARG A 170 -19.83 0.69 6.99
N ALA A 171 -19.95 -0.50 7.57
CA ALA A 171 -19.02 -1.00 8.57
C ALA A 171 -17.59 -1.12 8.03
N VAL A 172 -17.43 -1.62 6.80
CA VAL A 172 -16.12 -1.75 6.16
C VAL A 172 -15.50 -0.37 5.85
N HIS A 173 -16.31 0.58 5.38
CA HIS A 173 -15.87 1.96 5.15
C HIS A 173 -15.41 2.63 6.45
N GLU A 174 -16.18 2.51 7.53
CA GLU A 174 -15.82 3.06 8.85
C GLU A 174 -14.55 2.42 9.40
N SER A 175 -14.36 1.11 9.17
CA SER A 175 -13.12 0.42 9.52
C SER A 175 -11.91 0.95 8.77
N LEU A 176 -12.00 1.17 7.45
CA LEU A 176 -10.88 1.74 6.68
C LEU A 176 -10.56 3.17 7.13
N ILE A 177 -11.59 4.01 7.32
CA ILE A 177 -11.41 5.39 7.81
C ILE A 177 -10.68 5.38 9.15
N ALA A 178 -11.06 4.49 10.07
CA ALA A 178 -10.40 4.36 11.37
C ALA A 178 -8.92 3.94 11.23
N ILE A 179 -8.62 2.97 10.36
CA ILE A 179 -7.24 2.54 10.08
C ILE A 179 -6.42 3.72 9.53
N VAL A 180 -6.95 4.43 8.54
CA VAL A 180 -6.26 5.55 7.90
C VAL A 180 -6.03 6.70 8.88
N ARG A 181 -7.02 7.06 9.71
CA ARG A 181 -6.87 8.10 10.74
C ARG A 181 -5.83 7.73 11.79
N ALA A 182 -5.86 6.49 12.28
CA ALA A 182 -4.86 5.98 13.23
C ALA A 182 -3.44 6.06 12.67
N GLU A 183 -3.25 5.77 11.38
CA GLU A 183 -1.93 5.87 10.74
C GLU A 183 -1.49 7.30 10.40
N LEU A 184 -2.43 8.24 10.26
CA LEU A 184 -2.15 9.67 10.15
C LEU A 184 -1.86 10.35 11.50
N GLY A 185 -2.09 9.65 12.62
CA GLY A 185 -1.95 10.20 13.97
C GLY A 185 -3.11 11.09 14.41
N ASN A 186 -4.29 10.92 13.80
CA ASN A 186 -5.54 11.63 14.12
C ASN A 186 -6.53 10.75 14.89
#